data_AF-A0A843HFG8-F1
#
_entry.id   AF-A0A843HFG8-F1
#
_cell.length_a   1.000
_cell.length_b   1.000
_cell.length_c   1.000
_cell.angle_alpha   90.00
_cell.angle_beta   90.00
_cell.angle_gamma   90.00
#
_symmetry.space_group_name_H-M   'P 1'
#
loop_
_entity.id
_entity.type
_entity.pdbx_description
1 polymer ?
#
loop_
_entity_poly.entity_id
_entity_poly.type
_entity_poly.pdbx_seq_one_letter_code
_entity_poly.pdbx_strand_id
1 'polypeptide(L)' 'MIYSKEIENMCPVHKGANHGPAPIPEEGQWVKSKEISDISGLTHGIGWCAPQQGCCKLTLNVKEG' A
#
# COMPACT_ATOMS: atom_id res chain seq x y z
N MET A 1 -16.93 22.45 -3.10
CA MET A 1 -17.58 21.62 -4.14
C MET A 1 -19.04 21.51 -3.74
N ILE A 2 -20.00 21.85 -4.60
CA ILE A 2 -21.44 21.66 -4.33
C ILE A 2 -21.82 20.33 -4.98
N TYR A 3 -22.27 19.35 -4.19
CA TYR A 3 -22.67 18.04 -4.70
C TYR A 3 -24.15 18.06 -5.14
N SER A 4 -24.53 17.15 -6.04
CA SER A 4 -25.94 16.99 -6.41
C SER A 4 -26.74 16.37 -5.26
N LYS A 5 -28.05 16.64 -5.21
CA LYS A 5 -28.97 16.05 -4.23
C LYS A 5 -28.92 14.52 -4.21
N GLU A 6 -28.66 13.91 -5.37
CA GLU A 6 -28.49 12.47 -5.52
C GLU A 6 -27.26 11.97 -4.76
N ILE A 7 -26.10 12.61 -4.98
CA ILE A 7 -24.84 12.28 -4.30
C ILE A 7 -24.95 12.50 -2.78
N GLU A 8 -25.64 13.55 -2.34
CA GLU A 8 -25.90 13.82 -0.92
C GLU A 8 -26.74 12.71 -0.23
N ASN A 9 -27.61 12.04 -0.99
CA ASN A 9 -28.47 10.97 -0.49
C ASN A 9 -27.86 9.56 -0.64
N MET A 10 -26.70 9.43 -1.30
CA MET A 10 -26.03 8.15 -1.40
C MET A 10 -25.48 7.74 -0.03
N CYS A 11 -25.72 6.49 0.37
CA CYS A 11 -25.06 5.91 1.53
C CYS A 11 -23.57 5.70 1.22
N PRO A 12 -22.64 6.28 1.99
CA PRO A 12 -21.21 6.01 1.79
C PRO A 12 -20.93 4.54 2.11
N VAL A 13 -20.77 3.71 1.08
CA VAL A 13 -20.04 2.46 1.20
C VAL A 13 -18.59 2.84 1.51
N HIS A 14 -18.12 2.48 2.71
CA HIS A 14 -16.83 2.90 3.26
C HIS A 14 -15.73 3.00 2.20
N LYS A 15 -15.10 4.17 2.10
CA LYS A 15 -14.11 4.46 1.05
C LYS A 15 -12.80 3.73 1.36
N GLY A 16 -12.60 2.59 0.72
CA GLY A 16 -11.29 1.97 0.49
C GLY A 16 -10.70 1.16 1.66
N ALA A 17 -9.61 0.46 1.36
CA ALA A 17 -8.87 -0.32 2.34
C ALA A 17 -8.23 0.60 3.39
N ASN A 18 -8.84 0.68 4.58
CA ASN A 18 -8.30 1.46 5.71
C ASN A 18 -7.16 0.74 6.46
N HIS A 19 -6.35 -0.06 5.76
CA HIS A 19 -5.46 -1.07 6.37
C HIS A 19 -3.99 -0.62 6.42
N GLY A 20 -3.71 0.60 5.95
CA GLY A 20 -2.34 1.10 5.75
C GLY A 20 -1.62 0.34 4.61
N PRO A 21 -0.32 0.58 4.43
CA PRO A 21 0.49 -0.20 3.49
C PRO A 21 0.59 -1.66 3.96
N ALA A 22 0.74 -2.57 3.00
CA ALA A 22 1.06 -3.96 3.32
C ALA A 22 2.45 -4.00 3.98
N PRO A 23 2.62 -4.73 5.09
CA PRO A 23 3.92 -4.83 5.73
C PRO A 23 4.91 -5.57 4.83
N ILE A 24 6.13 -5.07 4.75
CA ILE A 24 7.25 -5.71 4.04
C ILE A 24 8.24 -6.28 5.05
N PRO A 25 8.91 -7.41 4.72
CA PRO A 25 9.96 -7.94 5.57
C PRO A 25 11.25 -7.14 5.35
N GLU A 26 11.79 -6.57 6.42
CA GLU A 26 13.11 -5.95 6.44
C GLU A 26 13.73 -6.06 7.84
N GLU A 27 15.04 -6.32 7.90
CA GLU A 27 15.81 -6.45 9.16
C GLU A 27 15.19 -7.38 10.23
N GLY A 28 14.48 -8.42 9.80
CA GLY A 28 13.81 -9.36 10.70
C GLY A 28 12.49 -8.86 11.29
N GLN A 29 11.96 -7.73 10.81
CA GLN A 29 10.69 -7.15 11.21
C GLN A 29 9.72 -7.07 10.02
N TRP A 30 8.43 -6.93 10.34
CA TRP A 30 7.37 -6.61 9.37
C TRP A 30 7.05 -5.12 9.47
N VAL A 31 7.59 -4.33 8.56
CA VAL A 31 7.50 -2.88 8.60
C VAL A 31 6.44 -2.39 7.62
N LYS A 32 5.58 -1.48 8.08
CA LYS A 32 4.58 -0.81 7.25
C LYS A 32 5.19 0.45 6.63
N SER A 33 6.08 0.28 5.66
CA SER A 33 6.76 1.39 5.02
C SER A 33 5.80 2.20 4.14
N LYS A 34 5.84 3.52 4.30
CA LYS A 34 5.08 4.48 3.51
C LYS A 34 6.00 5.44 2.76
N GLU A 35 7.10 5.82 3.39
CA GLU A 35 8.12 6.70 2.83
C GLU A 35 9.40 5.90 2.52
N ILE A 36 10.26 6.44 1.65
CA ILE A 36 11.52 5.77 1.26
C ILE A 36 12.44 5.61 2.48
N SER A 37 12.46 6.60 3.37
CA SER A 37 13.21 6.60 4.63
C SER A 37 12.81 5.50 5.60
N ASP A 38 11.64 4.89 5.42
CA ASP A 38 11.19 3.77 6.24
C ASP A 38 11.90 2.46 5.84
N ILE A 39 12.55 2.43 4.66
CA ILE A 39 13.16 1.22 4.09
C ILE A 39 14.67 1.23 4.34
N SER A 40 15.18 0.18 4.97
CA SER A 40 16.61 0.01 5.25
C SER A 40 17.24 -1.08 4.38
N GLY A 41 18.23 -0.70 3.55
CA GLY A 41 19.02 -1.63 2.76
C GLY A 41 18.28 -2.24 1.56
N LEU A 42 18.33 -3.56 1.43
CA LEU A 42 17.76 -4.31 0.30
C LEU A 42 16.46 -5.02 0.72
N THR A 43 15.34 -4.65 0.13
CA THR A 43 14.05 -5.35 0.31
C THR A 43 13.55 -5.97 -0.99
N HIS A 44 12.85 -7.10 -0.86
CA HIS A 44 12.36 -7.92 -1.97
C HIS A 44 10.92 -8.35 -1.72
N GLY A 45 10.00 -7.83 -2.54
CA GLY A 45 8.57 -8.07 -2.39
C GLY A 45 7.93 -8.65 -3.64
N ILE A 46 6.95 -9.55 -3.44
CA ILE A 46 6.05 -10.04 -4.48
C ILE A 46 4.63 -9.68 -4.05
N GLY A 47 3.90 -8.98 -4.92
CA GLY A 47 2.52 -8.57 -4.68
C GLY A 47 1.61 -8.87 -5.87
N TRP A 48 0.32 -9.03 -5.60
CA TRP A 48 -0.72 -9.22 -6.62
C TRP A 48 -1.94 -8.39 -6.23
N CYS A 49 -2.60 -7.79 -7.23
CA CYS A 49 -3.83 -7.01 -6.99
C CYS A 49 -5.08 -7.88 -6.90
N ALA A 50 -5.06 -9.11 -7.42
CA ALA A 50 -6.08 -10.13 -7.20
C ALA A 50 -5.48 -11.55 -7.28
N PRO A 51 -6.08 -12.57 -6.64
CA PRO A 51 -5.52 -13.93 -6.55
C PRO A 51 -5.25 -14.61 -7.90
N GLN A 52 -5.94 -14.20 -8.97
CA GLN A 52 -5.75 -14.73 -10.33
C GLN A 52 -5.01 -13.78 -11.28
N GLN A 53 -4.54 -12.62 -10.80
CA GLN A 53 -3.74 -11.70 -11.61
C GLN A 53 -2.25 -12.01 -11.44
N GLY A 54 -1.47 -11.76 -12.50
CA GLY A 54 -0.02 -11.92 -12.46
C GLY A 54 0.61 -11.14 -11.30
N CYS A 55 1.73 -11.64 -10.77
CA CYS A 55 2.42 -10.98 -9.68
C CYS A 55 3.36 -9.87 -10.19
N CYS A 56 3.43 -8.78 -9.45
CA CYS A 56 4.47 -7.77 -9.61
C CYS A 56 5.59 -8.04 -8.60
N LYS A 57 6.83 -7.94 -9.08
CA LYS A 57 8.04 -8.17 -8.29
C LYS A 57 8.83 -6.87 -8.20
N LEU A 58 9.12 -6.42 -6.99
CA LEU A 58 9.87 -5.20 -6.74
C LEU A 58 11.10 -5.50 -5.89
N THR A 59 12.25 -4.98 -6.31
CA THR A 59 13.50 -5.00 -5.53
C THR A 59 13.95 -3.56 -5.34
N LEU A 60 14.14 -3.15 -4.09
CA LEU A 60 14.60 -1.81 -3.75
C LEU A 60 15.89 -1.92 -2.95
N ASN A 61 16.88 -1.12 -3.34
CA ASN A 61 18.12 -0.93 -2.59
C ASN A 61 18.23 0.54 -2.23
N VAL A 62 17.93 0.87 -0.98
CA VAL A 62 17.90 2.26 -0.49
C VAL A 62 19.21 2.53 0.24
N LYS A 63 19.88 3.61 -0.18
CA LYS A 63 21.09 4.11 0.49
C LYS A 63 20.72 5.40 1.22
N GLU A 64 21.05 5.45 2.51
CA GLU A 64 20.89 6.64 3.36
C GLU A 64 19.44 7.06 3.67
N GLY A 65 18.49 6.12 3.61
CA GLY A 65 17.09 6.34 3.98
C GLY A 65 16.43 7.44 3.15
#